data_AF-A0AAF0R3C2-F1
#
_entry.id   AF-A0AAF0R3C2-F1
#
_cell.length_a   1.000
_cell.length_b   1.000
_cell.length_c   1.000
_cell.angle_alpha   90.00
_cell.angle_beta   90.00
_cell.angle_gamma   90.00
#
_symmetry.space_group_name_H-M   'P 1'
#
loop_
_entity.id
_entity.type
_entity.pdbx_description
1 polymer ?
#
loop_
_entity_poly.entity_id
_entity_poly.type
_entity_poly.pdbx_seq_one_letter_code
_entity_poly.pdbx_strand_id
1 'polypeptide(L)'
;MALRFPRFSQGLAQDPTTRRIWFGIATAHDFESHDDITEERLYQNTFASHFGQLAIIFLWTSGNLFHVAWQGNFDSWVHDPLHVRPITHAIWDPHFGQPAMKAFTRGVLLA
;
A
#
# COMPACT_ATOMS: atom_id res chain seq x y z
N MET A 1 23.57 -10.59 -24.31
CA MET A 1 23.52 -10.71 -22.83
C MET A 1 22.12 -10.32 -22.41
N ALA A 2 21.31 -11.27 -21.92
CA ALA A 2 19.93 -10.97 -21.49
C ALA A 2 19.94 -10.16 -20.18
N LEU A 3 19.02 -9.21 -20.05
CA LEU A 3 18.90 -8.37 -18.85
C LEU A 3 18.26 -9.19 -17.70
N ARG A 4 18.56 -8.84 -16.44
CA ARG A 4 18.05 -9.58 -15.26
C ARG A 4 16.53 -9.52 -15.05
N PHE A 5 15.84 -8.54 -15.65
CA PHE A 5 14.41 -8.32 -15.48
C PHE A 5 13.67 -8.30 -16.83
N PRO A 6 12.48 -8.92 -16.95
CA PRO A 6 11.84 -9.77 -15.95
C PRO A 6 12.47 -11.17 -15.88
N ARG A 7 12.66 -11.71 -14.66
CA ARG A 7 13.24 -13.06 -14.46
C ARG A 7 12.35 -14.17 -15.01
N PHE A 8 11.05 -13.95 -15.01
CA PHE A 8 10.02 -14.94 -15.32
C PHE A 8 9.68 -15.02 -16.83
N SER A 9 10.30 -14.19 -17.68
CA SER A 9 10.12 -14.25 -19.14
C SER A 9 11.41 -13.87 -19.87
N GLN A 10 12.10 -14.86 -20.43
CA GLN A 10 13.30 -14.69 -21.25
C GLN A 10 13.03 -13.90 -22.52
N GLY A 11 11.87 -14.13 -23.14
CA GLY A 11 11.43 -13.39 -24.33
C GLY A 11 11.32 -11.89 -24.06
N LEU A 12 10.70 -11.51 -22.93
CA LEU A 12 10.66 -10.11 -22.52
C LEU A 12 12.03 -9.60 -22.06
N ALA A 13 12.82 -10.39 -21.33
CA ALA A 13 14.14 -10.00 -20.85
C ALA A 13 15.15 -9.66 -21.96
N GLN A 14 14.93 -10.19 -23.17
CA GLN A 14 15.73 -9.92 -24.36
C GLN A 14 15.29 -8.66 -25.12
N ASP A 15 14.10 -8.12 -24.82
CA ASP A 15 13.61 -6.91 -25.49
C ASP A 15 14.50 -5.70 -25.11
N PRO A 16 15.15 -5.05 -26.10
CA PRO A 16 16.10 -3.97 -25.84
C PRO A 16 15.41 -2.62 -25.56
N THR A 17 14.10 -2.54 -25.67
CA THR A 17 13.33 -1.29 -25.57
C THR A 17 12.76 -1.10 -24.16
N THR A 18 12.15 0.06 -23.92
CA THR A 18 11.39 0.35 -22.69
C THR A 18 10.14 -0.51 -22.55
N ARG A 19 9.63 -1.12 -23.64
CA ARG A 19 8.49 -2.05 -23.63
C ARG A 19 8.70 -3.18 -22.63
N ARG A 20 9.94 -3.68 -22.51
CA ARG A 20 10.34 -4.70 -21.53
C ARG A 20 9.92 -4.35 -20.10
N ILE A 21 10.13 -3.11 -19.68
CA ILE A 21 9.86 -2.67 -18.31
C ILE A 21 8.35 -2.66 -18.07
N TRP A 22 7.61 -2.05 -18.99
CA TRP A 22 6.15 -1.94 -18.90
C TRP A 22 5.47 -3.30 -18.90
N PHE A 23 5.82 -4.17 -19.84
CA PHE A 23 5.25 -5.52 -19.91
C PHE A 23 5.70 -6.38 -18.73
N GLY A 24 6.95 -6.25 -18.28
CA GLY A 24 7.42 -6.96 -17.10
C GLY A 24 6.68 -6.58 -15.80
N ILE A 25 6.14 -5.36 -15.70
CA ILE A 25 5.26 -4.99 -14.57
C ILE A 25 3.84 -5.51 -14.83
N ALA A 26 3.33 -5.33 -16.05
CA ALA A 26 1.96 -5.69 -16.40
C ALA A 26 1.67 -7.19 -16.29
N THR A 27 2.65 -8.06 -16.57
CA THR A 27 2.48 -9.52 -16.55
C THR A 27 3.10 -10.19 -15.31
N ALA A 28 3.51 -9.41 -14.30
CA ALA A 28 4.16 -9.95 -13.11
C ALA A 28 3.29 -10.94 -12.31
N HIS A 29 1.96 -10.74 -12.32
CA HIS A 29 0.99 -11.61 -11.63
C HIS A 29 0.24 -12.55 -12.57
N ASP A 30 0.53 -12.52 -13.87
CA ASP A 30 0.02 -13.50 -14.83
C ASP A 30 0.91 -14.74 -14.81
N PHE A 31 0.84 -15.50 -13.72
CA PHE A 31 1.73 -16.64 -13.45
C PHE A 31 1.63 -17.74 -14.51
N GLU A 32 0.48 -17.92 -15.14
CA GLU A 32 0.27 -18.93 -16.20
C GLU A 32 1.12 -18.64 -17.44
N SER A 33 1.44 -17.37 -17.69
CA SER A 33 2.27 -16.93 -18.82
C SER A 33 3.78 -17.00 -18.56
N HIS A 34 4.21 -17.37 -17.34
CA HIS A 34 5.62 -17.38 -16.95
C HIS A 34 6.34 -18.60 -17.54
N ASP A 35 7.61 -18.40 -17.91
CA ASP A 35 8.44 -19.47 -18.45
C ASP A 35 8.56 -20.64 -17.45
N ASP A 36 8.43 -21.87 -17.96
CA ASP A 36 8.58 -23.13 -17.21
C ASP A 36 7.63 -23.28 -15.99
N ILE A 37 6.46 -22.63 -16.02
CA ILE A 37 5.46 -22.79 -14.96
C ILE A 37 4.76 -24.17 -15.05
N THR A 38 4.65 -24.85 -13.90
CA THR A 38 3.85 -26.07 -13.75
C THR A 38 2.57 -25.76 -12.97
N GLU A 39 1.53 -26.60 -13.12
CA GLU A 39 0.28 -26.44 -12.39
C GLU A 39 0.49 -26.43 -10.87
N GLU A 40 1.31 -27.35 -10.35
CA GLU A 40 1.65 -27.39 -8.92
C GLU A 40 2.27 -26.06 -8.45
N ARG A 41 3.23 -25.52 -9.21
CA ARG A 41 3.93 -24.29 -8.86
C ARG A 41 3.03 -23.07 -8.99
N LEU A 42 2.14 -23.05 -9.97
CA LEU A 42 1.10 -22.03 -10.12
C LEU A 42 0.24 -21.94 -8.85
N TYR A 43 -0.27 -23.08 -8.37
CA TYR A 43 -1.08 -23.11 -7.14
C TYR A 43 -0.27 -22.75 -5.90
N GLN A 44 0.98 -23.21 -5.75
CA GLN A 44 1.84 -22.85 -4.62
C GLN A 44 2.14 -21.34 -4.59
N ASN A 45 2.47 -20.73 -5.73
CA ASN A 45 2.72 -19.29 -5.84
C ASN A 45 1.45 -18.49 -5.51
N THR A 46 0.29 -18.93 -6.02
CA THR A 46 -1.00 -18.28 -5.76
C THR A 46 -1.39 -18.38 -4.28
N PHE A 47 -1.21 -19.55 -3.67
CA PHE A 47 -1.46 -19.77 -2.26
C PHE A 47 -0.58 -18.90 -1.36
N ALA A 48 0.73 -18.83 -1.63
CA ALA A 48 1.63 -17.94 -0.90
C ALA A 48 1.26 -16.46 -1.10
N SER A 49 0.83 -16.07 -2.30
CA SER A 49 0.37 -14.71 -2.61
C SER A 49 -0.88 -14.34 -1.81
N HIS A 50 -1.81 -15.27 -1.57
CA HIS A 50 -2.96 -15.02 -0.69
C HIS A 50 -2.52 -14.70 0.75
N PHE A 51 -1.53 -15.41 1.31
CA PHE A 51 -0.99 -15.09 2.63
C PHE A 51 -0.32 -13.72 2.65
N GLY A 52 0.42 -13.37 1.61
CA GLY A 52 0.96 -12.03 1.44
C GLY A 52 -0.14 -10.96 1.46
N GLN A 53 -1.22 -11.17 0.70
CA GLN A 53 -2.36 -10.25 0.65
C GLN A 53 -3.07 -10.12 2.00
N LEU A 54 -3.31 -11.24 2.70
CA LEU A 54 -3.91 -11.23 4.04
C LEU A 54 -3.03 -10.48 5.04
N ALA A 55 -1.71 -10.66 4.99
CA ALA A 55 -0.78 -9.93 5.84
C ALA A 55 -0.83 -8.42 5.58
N ILE A 56 -0.93 -7.98 4.32
CA ILE A 56 -1.08 -6.56 3.96
C ILE A 56 -2.39 -6.00 4.53
N ILE A 57 -3.49 -6.74 4.45
CA ILE A 57 -4.78 -6.33 5.03
C ILE A 57 -4.67 -6.17 6.55
N PHE A 58 -4.07 -7.14 7.25
CA PHE A 58 -3.91 -7.05 8.70
C PHE A 58 -2.97 -5.92 9.11
N LEU A 59 -1.89 -5.68 8.35
CA LEU A 59 -0.99 -4.55 8.60
C LEU A 59 -1.70 -3.22 8.38
N TRP A 60 -2.51 -3.10 7.32
CA TRP A 60 -3.31 -1.91 7.06
C TRP A 60 -4.31 -1.64 8.18
N THR A 61 -5.08 -2.65 8.61
CA THR A 61 -6.04 -2.52 9.72
C THR A 61 -5.33 -2.14 11.02
N SER A 62 -4.18 -2.77 11.30
CA SER A 62 -3.34 -2.43 12.45
C SER A 62 -2.85 -0.99 12.40
N GLY A 63 -2.42 -0.50 11.23
CA GLY A 63 -2.01 0.89 11.02
C GLY A 63 -3.14 1.88 11.30
N ASN A 64 -4.37 1.59 10.86
CA ASN A 64 -5.54 2.42 11.16
C ASN A 64 -5.80 2.51 12.67
N LEU A 65 -5.80 1.36 13.36
CA LEU A 65 -5.97 1.31 14.81
C LEU A 65 -4.86 2.05 15.55
N PHE A 66 -3.61 1.84 15.14
CA PHE A 66 -2.44 2.47 15.73
C PHE A 66 -2.48 3.99 15.63
N HIS A 67 -2.78 4.53 14.44
CA HIS A 67 -2.82 5.97 14.24
C HIS A 67 -3.97 6.64 15.00
N VAL A 68 -5.16 6.03 15.05
CA VAL A 68 -6.29 6.54 15.83
C VAL A 68 -6.00 6.49 17.33
N ALA A 69 -5.42 5.39 17.83
CA ALA A 69 -5.08 5.26 19.25
C ALA A 69 -3.95 6.19 19.69
N TRP A 70 -2.97 6.47 18.82
CA TRP A 70 -1.81 7.28 19.16
C TRP A 70 -2.05 8.79 18.96
N GLN A 71 -2.70 9.18 17.87
CA GLN A 71 -2.81 10.59 17.43
C GLN A 71 -4.25 11.06 17.26
N GLY A 72 -5.21 10.14 17.34
CA GLY A 72 -6.63 10.45 17.20
C GLY A 72 -7.24 11.03 18.48
N ASN A 73 -8.54 11.29 18.40
CA ASN A 73 -9.37 11.79 19.49
C ASN A 73 -10.52 10.83 19.81
N PHE A 74 -10.27 9.51 19.72
CA PHE A 74 -11.33 8.50 19.82
C PHE A 74 -12.14 8.59 21.11
N ASP A 75 -11.48 8.81 22.26
CA ASP A 75 -12.17 8.95 23.55
C ASP A 75 -13.11 10.16 23.56
N SER A 76 -12.66 11.33 23.10
CA SER A 76 -13.50 12.53 22.97
C SER A 76 -14.64 12.32 21.96
N TRP A 77 -14.36 11.65 20.84
CA TRP A 77 -15.34 11.36 19.80
C TRP A 77 -16.45 10.42 20.29
N VAL A 78 -16.12 9.39 21.09
CA VAL A 78 -17.12 8.49 21.68
C VAL A 78 -18.06 9.23 22.64
N HIS A 79 -17.57 10.27 23.33
CA HIS A 79 -18.38 11.09 24.22
C HIS A 79 -19.37 12.04 23.50
N ASP A 80 -19.01 12.58 22.34
CA ASP A 80 -19.91 13.44 21.52
C ASP A 80 -19.71 13.22 20.01
N PRO A 81 -20.20 12.09 19.46
CA PRO A 81 -19.92 11.70 18.08
C PRO A 81 -20.65 12.55 17.03
N LEU A 82 -21.61 13.38 17.45
CA LEU A 82 -22.39 14.24 16.55
C LEU A 82 -21.70 15.58 16.28
N HIS A 83 -20.88 16.08 17.21
CA HIS A 83 -20.23 17.38 17.08
C HIS A 83 -18.69 17.30 17.04
N VAL A 84 -18.10 16.27 17.66
CA VAL A 84 -16.66 16.02 17.55
C VAL A 84 -16.38 15.34 16.21
N ARG A 85 -15.43 15.90 15.45
CA ARG A 85 -14.96 15.26 14.21
C ARG A 85 -13.85 14.27 14.53
N PRO A 86 -13.89 13.05 13.99
CA PRO A 86 -12.84 12.06 14.22
C PRO A 86 -11.53 12.49 13.55
N ILE A 87 -10.42 12.31 14.26
CA ILE A 87 -9.06 12.53 13.76
C ILE A 87 -8.47 11.19 13.28
N THR A 88 -7.85 11.20 12.10
CA THR A 88 -7.19 10.02 11.52
C THR A 88 -5.76 9.85 12.03
N HIS A 89 -4.87 10.75 11.65
CA HIS A 89 -3.46 10.80 12.06
C HIS A 89 -2.95 12.25 11.98
N ALA A 90 -1.80 12.52 12.60
CA ALA A 90 -1.16 13.81 12.52
C ALA A 90 -0.60 14.07 11.11
N ILE A 91 -0.55 15.35 10.71
CA ILE A 91 0.12 15.77 9.49
C ILE A 91 1.53 16.24 9.86
N TRP A 92 2.53 15.72 9.15
CA TRP A 92 3.91 16.18 9.23
C TRP A 92 4.43 16.48 7.82
N ASP A 93 4.32 17.75 7.41
CA ASP A 93 4.80 18.23 6.12
C ASP A 93 5.66 19.50 6.31
N PRO A 94 6.99 19.44 6.09
CA PRO A 94 7.87 20.59 6.27
C PRO A 94 7.64 21.71 5.24
N HIS A 95 6.89 21.46 4.17
CA HIS A 95 6.57 22.46 3.15
C HIS A 95 5.38 23.34 3.53
N PHE A 96 4.67 23.03 4.63
CA PHE A 96 3.51 23.81 5.06
C PHE A 96 3.94 25.18 5.58
N GLY A 97 3.44 26.23 4.91
CA GLY A 97 3.46 27.57 5.47
C GLY A 97 2.55 27.70 6.69
N GLN A 98 2.76 28.74 7.49
CA GLN A 98 1.96 29.03 8.68
C GLN A 98 0.44 29.04 8.46
N PRO A 99 -0.10 29.56 7.33
CA PRO A 99 -1.54 29.51 7.08
C PRO A 99 -2.08 28.07 6.97
N ALA A 100 -1.35 27.17 6.32
CA ALA A 100 -1.74 25.77 6.17
C ALA A 100 -1.73 25.07 7.53
N MET A 101 -0.65 25.23 8.31
CA MET A 101 -0.56 24.71 9.68
C MET A 101 -1.80 25.08 10.50
N LYS A 102 -2.15 26.37 10.55
CA LYS A 102 -3.33 26.85 11.29
C LYS A 102 -4.65 26.26 10.76
N ALA A 103 -4.77 26.06 9.45
CA ALA A 103 -5.97 25.48 8.86
C ALA A 103 -6.15 24.01 9.26
N PHE A 104 -5.07 23.24 9.35
CA PHE A 104 -5.10 21.80 9.64
C PHE A 104 -5.03 21.45 11.15
N THR A 105 -4.69 22.38 12.04
CA THR A 105 -4.69 22.15 13.51
C THR A 105 -6.09 22.22 14.17
N ARG A 106 -7.16 22.45 13.41
CA ARG A 106 -8.51 22.72 13.95
C ARG A 106 -9.11 21.64 14.85
N GLY A 107 -8.66 20.38 14.75
CA GLY A 107 -9.17 19.27 15.57
C GLY A 107 -8.74 19.31 17.05
N VAL A 108 -7.75 20.12 17.42
CA VAL A 108 -7.18 20.16 18.79
C VAL A 108 -7.74 21.31 19.64
N LEU A 109 -8.34 22.33 19.03
CA LEU A 109 -8.74 23.59 19.70
C LEU A 109 -10.19 23.64 20.20
N LEU A 110 -10.97 22.57 20.05
CA LEU A 110 -12.38 22.50 20.46
C LEU A 110 -12.67 21.39 21.48
N ALA A 111 -11.63 20.87 22.14
CA ALA A 111 -11.75 20.02 23.32
C ALA A 111 -11.44 20.84 24.58
#